data_AF-A0A9D6P3T6-F1
#
_entry.id   AF-A0A9D6P3T6-F1
#
_cell.length_a   1.000
_cell.length_b   1.000
_cell.length_c   1.000
_cell.angle_alpha   90.00
_cell.angle_beta   90.00
_cell.angle_gamma   90.00
#
_symmetry.space_group_name_H-M   'P 1'
#
loop_
_entity.id
_entity.type
_entity.pdbx_description
1 polymer ?
#
loop_
_entity_poly.entity_id
_entity_poly.type
_entity_poly.pdbx_seq_one_letter_code
_entity_poly.pdbx_strand_id
1 'polypeptide(L)' 'MVKVKISNAFRVRLSEKLMDLGNFVAAGLVIGQLVTNTQISQGILIGGIIGTVILYIAAYIVSL' A
#
# COMPACT_ATOMS: atom_id res chain seq x y z
N MET A 1 15.20 17.87 23.46
CA MET A 1 14.63 16.99 22.41
C MET A 1 14.60 17.75 21.10
N VAL A 2 15.45 17.40 20.14
CA VAL A 2 15.42 18.00 18.79
C VAL A 2 14.16 17.46 18.10
N LYS A 3 13.15 18.31 17.90
CA LYS A 3 12.00 17.98 17.06
C LYS A 3 12.49 17.96 15.61
N VAL A 4 12.81 16.78 15.09
CA VAL A 4 13.10 16.60 13.67
C VAL A 4 11.84 17.00 12.90
N LYS A 5 11.85 18.21 12.33
CA LYS A 5 10.79 18.66 11.42
C LYS A 5 10.98 17.90 10.12
N ILE A 6 10.21 16.84 9.94
CA ILE A 6 10.08 16.19 8.63
C ILE A 6 9.58 17.25 7.65
N SER A 7 10.30 17.45 6.53
CA SER A 7 9.90 18.44 5.54
C SER A 7 8.60 18.02 4.85
N ASN A 8 7.76 19.00 4.50
CA ASN A 8 6.53 18.73 3.75
C ASN A 8 6.83 18.01 2.42
N ALA A 9 7.94 18.35 1.76
CA ALA A 9 8.38 17.67 0.54
C ALA A 9 8.68 16.17 0.76
N PHE A 10 9.24 15.80 1.91
CA PHE A 10 9.46 14.39 2.25
C PHE A 10 8.14 13.68 2.53
N ARG A 11 7.21 14.31 3.27
CA ARG A 11 5.88 13.75 3.56
C ARG A 11 5.10 13.47 2.28
N VAL A 12 5.06 14.43 1.36
CA VAL A 12 4.38 14.26 0.06
C VAL A 12 4.98 13.10 -0.71
N ARG A 13 6.31 13.04 -0.86
CA ARG A 13 6.97 11.91 -1.56
C ARG A 13 6.74 10.57 -0.88
N LEU A 14 6.74 10.53 0.45
CA LEU A 14 6.49 9.30 1.20
C LEU A 14 5.04 8.84 1.02
N SER A 15 4.08 9.75 1.08
CA SER A 15 2.66 9.46 0.79
C SER A 15 2.48 8.89 -0.62
N GLU A 16 3.07 9.54 -1.63
CA GLU A 16 3.05 9.04 -3.01
C GLU A 16 3.62 7.62 -3.11
N LYS A 17 4.77 7.35 -2.47
CA LYS A 17 5.40 6.02 -2.50
C LYS A 17 4.57 4.96 -1.77
N LEU A 18 3.86 5.33 -0.71
CA LEU A 18 2.93 4.41 -0.02
C LEU A 18 1.72 4.07 -0.90
N MET A 19 1.18 5.05 -1.64
CA MET A 19 0.12 4.79 -2.62
C MET A 19 0.61 3.92 -3.78
N ASP A 20 1.81 4.20 -4.33
CA ASP A 20 2.46 3.38 -5.35
C ASP A 20 2.59 1.93 -4.87
N LEU A 21 3.07 1.72 -3.64
CA LEU A 21 3.20 0.40 -3.05
C LEU A 21 1.85 -0.30 -2.90
N GLY A 22 0.81 0.43 -2.47
CA GLY A 22 -0.56 -0.10 -2.42
C GLY A 22 -1.04 -0.57 -3.79
N ASN A 23 -0.78 0.20 -4.83
CA ASN A 23 -1.11 -0.16 -6.21
C ASN A 23 -0.34 -1.39 -6.68
N PHE A 24 0.94 -1.52 -6.34
CA PHE A 24 1.74 -2.71 -6.65
C PHE A 24 1.21 -3.96 -5.94
N VAL A 25 0.81 -3.85 -4.67
CA VAL A 25 0.19 -4.95 -3.93
C VAL A 25 -1.12 -5.36 -4.61
N ALA A 26 -2.00 -4.39 -4.95
CA ALA A 26 -3.25 -4.66 -5.63
C ALA A 26 -3.04 -5.35 -6.99
N ALA A 27 -2.13 -4.83 -7.81
CA ALA A 27 -1.80 -5.41 -9.11
C ALA A 27 -1.20 -6.83 -8.97
N GLY A 28 -0.29 -7.01 -8.00
CA GLY A 28 0.31 -8.29 -7.69
C GLY A 28 -0.70 -9.34 -7.23
N LEU A 29 -1.74 -8.93 -6.49
CA LEU A 29 -2.84 -9.81 -6.11
C LEU A 29 -3.65 -10.25 -7.32
N VAL A 30 -4.07 -9.30 -8.17
CA VAL A 30 -4.86 -9.61 -9.36
C VAL A 30 -4.08 -10.54 -10.29
N ILE A 31 -2.83 -10.18 -10.61
CA ILE A 31 -1.98 -10.98 -11.50
C ILE A 31 -1.63 -12.32 -10.86
N GLY A 32 -1.28 -12.35 -9.58
CA GLY A 32 -0.92 -13.58 -8.87
C GLY A 32 -2.07 -14.60 -8.84
N GLN A 33 -3.30 -14.14 -8.66
CA GLN A 33 -4.48 -15.02 -8.71
C GLN A 33 -4.77 -15.52 -10.14
N LEU A 34 -4.43 -14.74 -11.18
CA LEU A 34 -4.60 -15.16 -12.58
C LEU A 34 -3.52 -16.13 -13.07
N VAL A 35 -2.30 -16.03 -12.55
CA VAL A 35 -1.18 -16.91 -12.92
C VAL A 35 -1.29 -18.28 -12.26
N THR A 36 -1.90 -18.35 -11.08
CA THR A 36 -2.05 -19.61 -10.36
C THR A 36 -3.26 -20.35 -10.92
N ASN A 37 -3.06 -21.46 -11.63
CA ASN A 37 -4.13 -22.34 -12.18
C ASN A 37 -5.00 -23.04 -11.10
N THR A 38 -4.86 -22.65 -9.83
CA THR A 38 -5.66 -23.15 -8.71
C THR A 38 -6.79 -22.18 -8.39
N GLN A 39 -7.80 -22.64 -7.64
CA GLN A 39 -8.91 -21.80 -7.18
C GLN A 39 -8.42 -20.53 -6.48
N ILE A 40 -9.16 -19.44 -6.66
CA ILE A 40 -8.87 -18.14 -6.04
C ILE A 40 -8.76 -18.32 -4.53
N SER A 41 -7.60 -17.97 -3.98
CA SER A 41 -7.38 -18.03 -2.54
C SER A 41 -7.98 -16.80 -1.88
N GLN A 42 -9.15 -16.97 -1.27
CA GLN A 42 -9.85 -15.90 -0.54
C GLN A 42 -8.97 -15.27 0.56
N GLY A 43 -8.14 -16.07 1.24
CA GLY A 43 -7.24 -15.56 2.27
C GLY A 43 -6.19 -14.59 1.73
N ILE A 44 -5.57 -14.92 0.59
CA ILE A 44 -4.59 -14.04 -0.06
C ILE A 44 -5.29 -12.77 -0.57
N LEU A 45 -6.48 -12.91 -1.15
CA LEU A 45 -7.24 -11.80 -1.70
C LEU A 45 -7.69 -10.80 -0.60
N ILE A 46 -8.26 -11.31 0.50
CA ILE A 46 -8.67 -10.49 1.65
C ILE A 46 -7.46 -9.84 2.30
N GLY A 47 -6.39 -10.62 2.60
CA GLY A 47 -5.18 -10.09 3.22
C GLY A 47 -4.52 -8.99 2.38
N GLY A 48 -4.52 -9.17 1.06
CA GLY A 48 -3.97 -8.19 0.14
C GLY A 48 -4.82 -6.92 -0.02
N ILE A 49 -6.16 -7.04 -0.02
CA ILE A 49 -7.05 -5.86 0.03
C ILE A 49 -6.83 -5.09 1.33
N ILE A 50 -6.78 -5.78 2.47
CA ILE A 50 -6.50 -5.16 3.78
C ILE A 50 -5.15 -4.44 3.75
N GLY A 51 -4.10 -5.09 3.24
CA GLY A 51 -2.77 -4.50 3.09
C GLY A 51 -2.78 -3.23 2.22
N THR A 52 -3.51 -3.27 1.11
CA THR A 52 -3.68 -2.10 0.23
C THR A 52 -4.37 -0.95 0.97
N VAL A 53 -5.45 -1.22 1.69
CA VAL A 53 -6.18 -0.21 2.48
C VAL A 53 -5.27 0.40 3.56
N ILE A 54 -4.48 -0.41 4.26
CA ILE A 54 -3.54 0.08 5.28
C ILE A 54 -2.50 1.03 4.65
N LEU A 55 -1.97 0.71 3.46
CA LEU A 55 -1.00 1.56 2.77
C LEU A 55 -1.60 2.91 2.36
N TYR A 56 -2.86 2.92 1.92
CA TYR A 56 -3.57 4.17 1.62
C TYR A 56 -3.89 4.99 2.87
N ILE A 57 -4.27 4.34 3.99
CA ILE A 57 -4.46 5.03 5.27
C ILE A 57 -3.15 5.63 5.76
N ALA A 58 -2.05 4.88 5.67
CA ALA A 58 -0.72 5.37 6.03
C ALA A 58 -0.31 6.56 5.16
N ALA A 59 -0.54 6.49 3.84
CA ALA A 59 -0.28 7.60 2.92
C ALA A 59 -1.07 8.86 3.33
N TYR A 60 -2.37 8.71 3.59
CA TYR A 60 -3.23 9.81 4.04
C TYR A 60 -2.73 10.46 5.33
N ILE A 61 -2.41 9.66 6.35
CA ILE A 61 -1.87 10.16 7.63
C ILE A 61 -0.53 10.89 7.43
N VAL A 62 0.32 10.39 6.55
CA VAL A 62 1.62 11.02 6.23
C VAL A 62 1.43 12.34 5.47
N SER A 63 0.37 12.45 4.66
CA SER A 63 0.05 13.65 3.88
C SER A 63 -0.56 14.80 4.70
N LEU A 64 -1.09 14.52 5.90
CA LEU A 64 -1.55 15.50 6.90
C LEU A 64 -0.37 16.29 7.52
#